data_AF-A0A3M0XTW7-F1
#
_entry.id   AF-A0A3M0XTW7-F1
#
_cell.length_a   1.000
_cell.length_b   1.000
_cell.length_c   1.000
_cell.angle_alpha   90.00
_cell.angle_beta   90.00
_cell.angle_gamma   90.00
#
_symmetry.space_group_name_H-M   'P 1'
#
loop_
_entity.id
_entity.type
_entity.pdbx_description
1 polymer ?
#
loop_
_entity_poly.entity_id
_entity_poly.type
_entity_poly.pdbx_seq_one_letter_code
_entity_poly.pdbx_strand_id
1 'polypeptide(L)'
;MGDLLEALPQARSLPGGVVETIFAERRYAGYIERQRAQIRRLASMERRPIPAELDIAATAGLRPEAREALLLRRPATFGQALRIAGVNPADVALLLVAAERLETAPRRR
;
A
#
# COMPACT_ATOMS: atom_id res chain seq x y z
N MET A 1 -22.72 -18.54 -10.23
CA MET A 1 -24.09 -18.78 -9.76
C MET A 1 -24.36 -20.25 -9.45
N GLY A 2 -24.12 -21.18 -10.39
CA GLY A 2 -24.43 -22.62 -10.22
C GLY A 2 -23.84 -23.24 -8.95
N ASP A 3 -22.56 -23.01 -8.70
CA ASP A 3 -21.81 -23.52 -7.53
C ASP A 3 -22.37 -23.04 -6.16
N LEU A 4 -22.97 -21.84 -6.11
CA LEU A 4 -23.57 -21.30 -4.88
C LEU A 4 -24.98 -21.86 -4.60
N LEU A 5 -25.78 -22.06 -5.65
CA LEU A 5 -27.14 -22.64 -5.55
C LEU A 5 -27.12 -24.15 -5.32
N GLU A 6 -26.00 -24.80 -5.61
CA GLU A 6 -25.72 -26.19 -5.30
C GLU A 6 -25.25 -26.33 -3.84
N ALA A 7 -24.34 -25.45 -3.39
CA ALA A 7 -23.88 -25.41 -2.00
C ALA A 7 -24.92 -24.87 -1.00
N LEU A 8 -25.87 -24.04 -1.43
CA LEU A 8 -26.95 -23.48 -0.61
C LEU A 8 -28.29 -23.60 -1.34
N PRO A 9 -28.98 -24.74 -1.21
CA PRO A 9 -30.27 -24.97 -1.87
C PRO A 9 -31.35 -23.93 -1.50
N GLN A 10 -31.27 -23.37 -0.28
CA GLN A 10 -32.20 -22.34 0.20
C GLN A 10 -32.04 -21.01 -0.54
N ALA A 11 -30.91 -20.76 -1.20
CA ALA A 11 -30.70 -19.54 -1.98
C ALA A 11 -31.60 -19.48 -3.23
N ARG A 12 -32.22 -20.62 -3.64
CA ARG A 12 -33.18 -20.68 -4.75
C ARG A 12 -34.50 -19.96 -4.45
N SER A 13 -34.84 -19.74 -3.18
CA SER A 13 -36.05 -19.00 -2.78
C SER A 13 -35.81 -17.50 -2.63
N LEU A 14 -34.58 -17.01 -2.86
CA LEU A 14 -34.24 -15.59 -2.76
C LEU A 14 -34.45 -14.88 -4.11
N PRO A 15 -34.79 -13.57 -4.10
CA PRO A 15 -34.83 -12.77 -5.32
C PRO A 15 -33.48 -12.80 -6.06
N GLY A 16 -33.50 -12.87 -7.39
CA GLY A 16 -32.28 -13.02 -8.22
C GLY A 16 -31.20 -11.98 -7.92
N GLY A 17 -31.59 -10.70 -7.71
CA GLY A 17 -30.65 -9.64 -7.36
C GLY A 17 -29.94 -9.83 -6.00
N VAL A 18 -30.57 -10.51 -5.04
CA VAL A 18 -29.96 -10.87 -3.75
C VAL A 18 -28.90 -11.95 -3.95
N VAL A 19 -29.20 -12.96 -4.77
CA VAL A 19 -28.25 -14.04 -5.10
C VAL A 19 -27.04 -13.50 -5.86
N GLU A 20 -27.27 -12.58 -6.82
CA GLU A 20 -26.21 -11.88 -7.56
C GLU A 20 -25.30 -11.07 -6.64
N THR A 21 -25.88 -10.31 -5.71
CA THR A 21 -25.13 -9.48 -4.75
C THR A 21 -24.26 -10.34 -3.85
N ILE A 22 -24.82 -11.39 -3.24
CA ILE A 22 -24.08 -12.33 -2.38
C ILE A 22 -22.95 -13.01 -3.15
N PHE A 23 -23.20 -13.40 -4.41
CA PHE A 23 -22.20 -14.04 -5.26
C PHE A 23 -21.05 -13.07 -5.61
N ALA A 24 -21.38 -11.82 -5.95
CA ALA A 24 -20.40 -10.78 -6.20
C ALA A 24 -19.57 -10.50 -4.94
N GLU A 25 -20.22 -10.28 -3.80
CA GLU A 25 -19.54 -10.05 -2.52
C GLU A 25 -18.58 -11.19 -2.19
N ARG A 26 -18.98 -12.45 -2.31
CA ARG A 26 -18.10 -13.59 -2.04
C ARG A 26 -16.94 -13.69 -3.02
N ARG A 27 -17.19 -13.50 -4.33
CA ARG A 27 -16.16 -13.58 -5.37
C ARG A 27 -15.11 -12.48 -5.23
N TYR A 28 -15.53 -11.29 -4.81
CA TYR A 28 -14.66 -10.12 -4.73
C TYR A 28 -14.17 -9.80 -3.31
N ALA A 29 -14.72 -10.40 -2.25
CA ALA A 29 -14.35 -10.14 -0.85
C ALA A 29 -12.84 -10.20 -0.61
N GLY A 30 -12.17 -11.24 -1.12
CA GLY A 30 -10.72 -11.37 -0.97
C GLY A 30 -9.93 -10.25 -1.67
N TYR A 31 -10.42 -9.76 -2.81
CA TYR A 31 -9.79 -8.65 -3.52
C TYR A 31 -10.03 -7.32 -2.80
N ILE A 32 -11.26 -7.08 -2.35
CA ILE A 32 -11.66 -5.89 -1.59
C ILE A 32 -10.86 -5.80 -0.30
N GLU A 33 -10.69 -6.90 0.44
CA GLU A 33 -9.90 -6.89 1.68
C GLU A 33 -8.42 -6.58 1.43
N ARG A 34 -7.83 -7.12 0.35
CA ARG A 34 -6.45 -6.78 -0.06
C ARG A 34 -6.33 -5.30 -0.40
N GLN A 35 -7.26 -4.75 -1.18
CA GLN A 35 -7.26 -3.33 -1.54
C GLN A 35 -7.45 -2.45 -0.31
N ARG A 36 -8.36 -2.80 0.60
CA ARG A 36 -8.55 -2.09 1.87
C ARG A 36 -7.29 -2.11 2.73
N ALA A 37 -6.59 -3.25 2.82
CA ALA A 37 -5.33 -3.35 3.53
C ALA A 37 -4.24 -2.44 2.92
N GLN A 38 -4.16 -2.39 1.59
CA GLN A 38 -3.26 -1.49 0.88
C GLN A 38 -3.60 -0.02 1.15
N ILE A 39 -4.89 0.35 1.07
CA ILE A 39 -5.35 1.71 1.39
C ILE A 39 -4.99 2.10 2.82
N ARG A 40 -5.24 1.22 3.81
CA ARG A 40 -4.88 1.48 5.21
C ARG A 40 -3.38 1.71 5.39
N ARG A 41 -2.55 0.90 4.72
CA ARG A 41 -1.09 1.05 4.75
C ARG A 41 -0.65 2.38 4.14
N LEU A 42 -1.19 2.75 2.97
CA LEU A 42 -0.91 4.04 2.34
C LEU A 42 -1.37 5.21 3.22
N ALA A 43 -2.57 5.11 3.81
CA ALA A 43 -3.12 6.12 4.71
C ALA A 43 -2.25 6.31 5.97
N SER A 44 -1.70 5.24 6.56
CA SER A 44 -0.75 5.37 7.67
C SER A 44 0.56 6.06 7.29
N MET A 45 0.95 6.01 6.02
CA MET A 45 2.17 6.65 5.52
C MET A 45 1.96 8.12 5.15
N GLU A 46 0.71 8.55 4.97
CA GLU A 46 0.35 9.89 4.49
C GLU A 46 1.01 11.02 5.30
N ARG A 47 1.00 10.86 6.62
CA ARG A 47 1.54 11.83 7.58
C ARG A 47 2.86 11.39 8.22
N ARG A 48 3.40 10.21 7.88
CA ARG A 48 4.67 9.75 8.45
C ARG A 48 5.80 10.62 7.89
N PRO A 49 6.53 11.37 8.72
CA PRO A 49 7.60 12.24 8.25
C PRO A 49 8.79 11.43 7.76
N ILE A 50 9.48 11.93 6.75
CA ILE A 50 10.79 11.43 6.34
C ILE A 50 11.83 12.12 7.25
N PRO A 51 12.69 11.38 7.97
CA PRO A 51 13.74 11.98 8.79
C PRO A 51 14.64 12.91 7.97
N ALA A 52 14.99 14.07 8.52
CA ALA A 52 15.83 15.05 7.82
C ALA A 52 17.26 14.53 7.57
N GLU A 53 17.71 13.60 8.41
CA GLU A 53 19.01 12.95 8.37
C GLU A 53 19.07 11.80 7.36
N LEU A 54 17.94 11.44 6.73
CA LEU A 54 17.90 10.35 5.76
C LEU A 54 18.64 10.72 4.47
N ASP A 55 19.71 10.00 4.19
CA ASP A 55 20.41 10.11 2.90
C ASP A 55 19.70 9.28 1.81
N ILE A 56 18.85 9.98 1.05
CA ILE A 56 18.17 9.41 -0.12
C ILE A 56 19.18 8.97 -1.18
N ALA A 57 20.31 9.67 -1.33
CA ALA A 57 21.33 9.32 -2.32
C ALA A 57 22.09 8.03 -1.93
N ALA A 58 22.26 7.76 -0.64
CA ALA A 58 22.87 6.53 -0.14
C ALA A 58 21.89 5.36 0.02
N THR A 59 20.57 5.57 -0.16
CA THR A 59 19.58 4.50 -0.01
C THR A 59 19.77 3.42 -1.09
N ALA A 60 20.12 2.21 -0.64
CA ALA A 60 20.43 1.07 -1.50
C ALA A 60 19.16 0.54 -2.21
N GLY A 61 19.32 0.09 -3.45
CA GLY A 61 18.24 -0.51 -4.24
C GLY A 61 17.26 0.48 -4.88
N LEU A 62 17.33 1.78 -4.56
CA LEU A 62 16.52 2.79 -5.26
C LEU A 62 16.93 2.87 -6.72
N ARG A 63 15.92 2.81 -7.59
CA ARG A 63 16.06 3.00 -9.03
C ARG A 63 16.57 4.42 -9.33
N PRO A 64 17.39 4.64 -10.38
CA PRO A 64 17.93 5.95 -10.71
C PRO A 64 16.86 7.05 -10.85
N GLU A 65 15.79 6.76 -11.59
CA GLU A 65 14.66 7.68 -11.83
C GLU A 65 13.96 8.07 -10.52
N ALA A 66 13.71 7.10 -9.64
CA ALA A 66 13.07 7.34 -8.35
C ALA A 66 14.00 8.19 -7.45
N ARG A 67 15.29 7.87 -7.41
CA ARG A 67 16.29 8.62 -6.64
C ARG A 67 16.35 10.07 -7.10
N GLU A 68 16.47 10.30 -8.40
CA GLU A 68 16.49 11.64 -8.99
C GLU A 68 15.20 12.41 -8.66
N ALA A 69 14.04 11.78 -8.86
CA ALA A 69 12.75 12.38 -8.58
C ALA A 69 12.57 12.76 -7.09
N LEU A 70 13.04 11.91 -6.18
CA LEU A 70 13.00 12.13 -4.73
C LEU A 70 13.96 13.24 -4.29
N LEU A 71 15.20 13.25 -4.82
CA LEU A 71 16.19 14.28 -4.51
C LEU A 71 15.78 15.66 -5.03
N LEU A 72 15.12 15.71 -6.18
CA LEU A 72 14.61 16.94 -6.78
C LEU A 72 13.43 17.51 -5.99
N ARG A 73 12.45 16.66 -5.62
CA ARG A 73 11.20 17.12 -4.98
C ARG A 73 11.27 17.20 -3.46
N ARG A 74 12.20 16.49 -2.83
CA ARG A 74 12.43 16.44 -1.37
C ARG A 74 11.12 16.36 -0.56
N PRO A 75 10.35 15.27 -0.71
CA PRO A 75 9.10 15.12 0.03
C PRO A 75 9.35 15.14 1.54
N ALA A 76 8.46 15.79 2.29
CA ALA A 76 8.51 15.84 3.75
C ALA A 76 7.91 14.58 4.42
N THR A 77 7.03 13.87 3.70
CA THR A 77 6.39 12.64 4.19
C THR A 77 6.46 11.50 3.18
N PHE A 78 6.37 10.27 3.66
CA PHE A 78 6.31 9.08 2.79
C PHE A 78 5.06 9.11 1.88
N GLY A 79 3.95 9.70 2.34
CA GLY A 79 2.75 9.95 1.53
C GLY A 79 2.98 10.89 0.36
N GLN A 80 3.78 11.94 0.56
CA GLN A 80 4.17 12.83 -0.53
C GLN A 80 5.05 12.09 -1.55
N ALA A 81 6.00 11.27 -1.07
CA ALA A 81 6.87 10.46 -1.92
C ALA A 81 6.06 9.54 -2.86
N LEU A 82 4.99 8.91 -2.36
CA LEU A 82 4.09 8.05 -3.15
C LEU A 82 3.36 8.74 -4.31
N ARG A 83 3.23 10.08 -4.27
CA ARG A 83 2.58 10.87 -5.34
C ARG A 83 3.55 11.39 -6.38
N ILE A 84 4.85 11.15 -6.20
CA ILE A 84 5.87 11.61 -7.13
C ILE A 84 5.85 10.72 -8.36
N ALA A 85 5.65 11.31 -9.54
CA ALA A 85 5.80 10.61 -10.80
C ALA A 85 7.21 9.99 -10.91
N GLY A 86 7.26 8.70 -11.25
CA GLY A 86 8.49 7.91 -11.30
C GLY A 86 8.83 7.15 -10.00
N VAL A 87 8.17 7.48 -8.88
CA VAL A 87 8.32 6.77 -7.59
C VAL A 87 7.19 5.76 -7.43
N ASN A 88 7.54 4.50 -7.17
CA ASN A 88 6.58 3.42 -6.95
C ASN A 88 6.55 2.98 -5.47
N PRO A 89 5.60 2.14 -5.06
CA PRO A 89 5.51 1.67 -3.68
C PRO A 89 6.75 0.91 -3.17
N ALA A 90 7.51 0.25 -4.04
CA ALA A 90 8.74 -0.46 -3.65
C ALA A 90 9.88 0.53 -3.32
N ASP A 91 10.00 1.63 -4.07
CA ASP A 91 10.98 2.68 -3.77
C ASP A 91 10.72 3.30 -2.39
N VAL A 92 9.45 3.57 -2.07
CA VAL A 92 9.06 4.12 -0.76
C VAL A 92 9.27 3.10 0.37
N ALA A 93 9.09 1.80 0.11
CA ALA A 93 9.42 0.75 1.06
C ALA A 93 10.93 0.73 1.39
N LEU A 94 11.81 0.98 0.41
CA LEU A 94 13.25 1.08 0.64
C LEU A 94 13.61 2.29 1.51
N LEU A 95 12.98 3.45 1.27
CA LEU A 95 13.14 4.63 2.13
C LEU A 95 12.68 4.37 3.58
N LEU A 96 11.57 3.66 3.75
CA LEU A 96 11.07 3.30 5.09
C LEU A 96 12.06 2.43 5.85
N VAL A 97 12.61 1.40 5.20
CA VAL A 97 13.62 0.54 5.82
C VAL A 97 14.89 1.34 6.16
N ALA A 98 15.31 2.25 5.30
CA ALA A 98 16.46 3.11 5.56
C ALA A 98 16.21 4.06 6.75
N ALA A 99 15.01 4.66 6.84
CA ALA A 99 14.61 5.50 7.96
C ALA A 99 14.56 4.71 9.29
N GLU A 100 13.99 3.50 9.30
CA GLU A 100 13.92 2.66 10.50
C GLU A 100 15.32 2.24 10.99
N ARG A 101 16.27 2.04 10.09
CA ARG A 101 17.68 1.79 10.45
C ARG A 101 18.35 3.00 11.11
N LEU A 102 18.00 4.22 10.69
CA LEU A 102 18.50 5.45 11.32
C LEU A 102 17.93 5.64 12.72
N GLU A 103 16.64 5.34 12.91
CA GLU A 103 15.95 5.45 14.20
C GLU A 103 16.46 4.42 15.23
N THR A 104 16.84 3.24 14.78
CA THR A 104 17.31 2.13 15.64
C THR A 104 18.82 2.13 15.89
N ALA A 105 19.60 2.89 15.12
CA ALA A 105 21.03 3.04 15.35
C ALA A 105 21.27 3.77 16.70
N PRO A 106 22.19 3.29 17.55
CA PRO A 106 22.50 3.97 18.80
C PRO A 106 23.01 5.38 18.47
N ARG A 107 22.26 6.41 18.91
CA ARG A 107 22.69 7.81 18.82
C ARG A 107 24.01 7.93 19.58
N ARG A 108 25.14 7.95 18.86
CA ARG A 108 26.45 8.26 19.43
C ARG A 108 26.35 9.65 20.02
N ARG A 109 26.30 9.73 21.34
CA ARG A 109 26.44 10.95 22.14
C ARG A 109 27.91 11.36 22.19
#